data_AF-A0A1H6IGS1-F1
#
_entry.id   AF-A0A1H6IGS1-F1
#
_cell.length_a   1.000
_cell.length_b   1.000
_cell.length_c   1.000
_cell.angle_alpha   90.00
_cell.angle_beta   90.00
_cell.angle_gamma   90.00
#
_symmetry.space_group_name_H-M   'P 1'
#
loop_
_entity.id
_entity.type
_entity.pdbx_description
1 polymer ?
#
loop_
_entity_poly.entity_id
_entity_poly.type
_entity_poly.pdbx_seq_one_letter_code
_entity_poly.pdbx_strand_id
1 'polypeptide(L)'
;MFFLFGIKTKLVGKEDRKVLKNGFMANAIVSVYKNYFELFFIPIFPFSKKYSVYIPHSDEYFETGLGSSNMPADYLGICKEVGRNY
;
A
#
# COMPACT_ATOMS: atom_id res chain seq x y z
N MET A 1 -32.59 -8.81 0.58
CA MET A 1 -31.57 -9.38 -0.33
C MET A 1 -30.22 -9.25 0.35
N PHE A 2 -29.58 -10.35 0.75
CA PHE A 2 -28.24 -10.29 1.31
C PHE A 2 -27.24 -10.12 0.15
N PHE A 3 -26.59 -8.96 0.07
CA PHE A 3 -25.51 -8.75 -0.88
C PHE A 3 -24.26 -9.45 -0.34
N LEU A 4 -23.91 -10.60 -0.92
CA LEU A 4 -22.75 -11.42 -0.53
C LEU A 4 -21.48 -11.03 -1.30
N PHE A 5 -21.40 -9.78 -1.77
CA PHE A 5 -20.22 -9.25 -2.45
C PHE A 5 -19.58 -8.11 -1.66
N GLY A 6 -18.25 -8.03 -1.71
CA GLY A 6 -17.49 -7.03 -0.95
C GLY A 6 -16.10 -6.79 -1.54
N ILE A 7 -15.40 -5.82 -0.95
CA ILE A 7 -14.00 -5.52 -1.27
C ILE A 7 -13.17 -5.89 -0.04
N LYS A 8 -12.21 -6.80 -0.23
CA LYS A 8 -11.27 -7.20 0.82
C LYS A 8 -9.87 -6.71 0.51
N THR A 9 -9.29 -5.92 1.41
CA THR A 9 -7.88 -5.52 1.33
C THR A 9 -7.02 -6.52 2.09
N LYS A 10 -5.97 -7.05 1.44
CA LYS A 10 -5.02 -7.98 2.06
C LYS A 10 -3.60 -7.45 1.90
N LEU A 11 -2.82 -7.45 2.98
CA LEU A 11 -1.39 -7.20 2.95
C LEU A 11 -0.70 -8.36 2.23
N VAL A 12 0.07 -8.06 1.20
CA VAL A 12 0.78 -9.06 0.37
C VAL A 12 2.29 -8.98 0.49
N GLY A 13 2.83 -7.85 0.93
CA GLY A 13 4.27 -7.67 1.10
C GLY A 13 4.59 -6.51 2.03
N LYS A 14 5.72 -6.62 2.73
CA LYS A 14 6.34 -5.55 3.51
C LYS A 14 7.84 -5.56 3.25
N GLU A 15 8.39 -4.41 2.91
CA GLU A 15 9.83 -4.23 2.72
C GLU A 15 10.31 -2.94 3.36
N ASP A 16 11.50 -3.01 3.98
CA ASP A 16 12.20 -1.83 4.46
C ASP A 16 13.01 -1.22 3.30
N ARG A 17 12.80 0.08 3.06
CA ARG A 17 13.51 0.86 2.04
C ARG A 17 14.04 2.14 2.65
N LYS A 18 15.17 2.60 2.13
CA LYS A 18 15.68 3.93 2.47
C LYS A 18 14.99 4.95 1.57
N VAL A 19 14.44 5.99 2.18
CA VAL A 19 13.83 7.13 1.48
C VAL A 19 14.59 8.40 1.84
N LEU A 20 14.76 9.29 0.86
CA LEU A 20 15.34 10.59 1.12
C LEU A 20 14.26 11.50 1.71
N LYS A 21 14.51 12.04 2.89
CA LYS A 21 13.62 12.96 3.57
C LYS A 21 14.39 14.16 4.10
N ASN A 22 14.04 15.36 3.64
CA ASN A 22 14.66 16.62 4.05
C ASN A 22 16.21 16.60 4.00
N GLY A 23 16.78 15.91 3.00
CA GLY A 23 18.22 15.76 2.83
C GLY A 23 18.88 14.61 3.61
N PHE A 24 18.13 13.85 4.41
CA PHE A 24 18.63 12.70 5.16
C PHE A 24 18.04 11.39 4.65
N MET A 25 18.83 10.31 4.71
CA MET A 25 18.35 8.96 4.41
C MET A 25 17.62 8.41 5.64
N ALA A 26 16.30 8.27 5.55
CA ALA A 26 15.48 7.66 6.58
C ALA A 26 15.08 6.23 6.18
N ASN A 27 15.00 5.33 7.15
CA ASN A 27 14.38 4.03 6.93
C ASN A 27 12.86 4.21 6.87
N ALA A 28 12.23 3.60 5.88
CA ALA A 28 10.80 3.59 5.70
C ALA A 28 10.32 2.17 5.42
N ILE A 29 9.14 1.85 5.95
CA ILE A 29 8.50 0.56 5.81
C ILE A 29 7.45 0.69 4.72
N VAL A 30 7.71 0.06 3.58
CA VAL A 30 6.78 0.00 2.45
C VAL A 30 5.88 -1.22 2.63
N SER A 31 4.57 -1.01 2.70
CA SER A 31 3.58 -2.07 2.76
C SER A 31 2.77 -2.10 1.46
N VAL A 32 2.66 -3.28 0.86
CA VAL A 32 1.90 -3.51 -0.36
C VAL A 32 0.63 -4.28 -0.03
N TYR A 33 -0.50 -3.78 -0.49
CA TYR A 33 -1.80 -4.39 -0.31
C TYR A 33 -2.45 -4.68 -1.67
N LYS A 34 -3.19 -5.78 -1.75
CA LYS A 34 -4.08 -6.09 -2.87
C LYS A 34 -5.52 -6.05 -2.41
N ASN A 35 -6.37 -5.40 -3.19
CA ASN A 35 -7.81 -5.47 -3.01
C ASN A 35 -8.37 -6.58 -3.88
N TYR A 36 -9.16 -7.44 -3.27
CA TYR A 36 -9.83 -8.56 -3.89
C TYR A 36 -11.32 -8.29 -3.93
N PHE A 37 -11.94 -8.62 -5.06
CA PHE A 37 -13.38 -8.73 -5.13
C PHE A 37 -13.77 -10.03 -4.42
N GLU A 38 -14.64 -9.93 -3.44
CA GLU A 38 -15.10 -11.06 -2.63
C GLU A 38 -16.55 -11.39 -2.99
N LEU A 39 -16.84 -12.68 -3.18
CA LEU A 39 -18.20 -13.21 -3.34
C LEU A 39 -18.35 -14.41 -2.40
N PHE A 40 -19.41 -14.45 -1.59
CA PHE A 40 -19.61 -15.49 -0.58
C PHE A 40 -18.40 -15.68 0.37
N PHE A 41 -17.73 -14.59 0.77
CA PHE A 41 -16.51 -14.63 1.60
C PHE A 41 -15.26 -15.24 0.93
N ILE A 42 -15.34 -15.58 -0.36
CA ILE A 42 -14.23 -16.12 -1.14
C ILE A 42 -13.63 -14.98 -1.99
N PRO A 43 -12.34 -14.62 -1.81
CA PRO A 43 -11.68 -13.66 -2.68
C PRO A 43 -11.46 -14.28 -4.07
N ILE A 44 -12.08 -13.72 -5.10
CA ILE A 44 -12.05 -14.32 -6.45
C ILE A 44 -10.80 -13.87 -7.22
N PHE A 45 -10.62 -12.56 -7.40
CA PHE A 45 -9.46 -12.01 -8.11
C PHE A 45 -9.06 -10.64 -7.55
N PRO A 46 -7.76 -10.31 -7.59
CA PRO A 46 -7.29 -8.98 -7.22
C PRO A 46 -7.64 -7.98 -8.32
N PHE A 47 -8.20 -6.83 -7.96
CA PHE A 47 -8.58 -5.79 -8.92
C PHE A 47 -7.82 -4.47 -8.74
N SER A 48 -7.16 -4.25 -7.61
CA SER A 48 -6.31 -3.07 -7.42
C SER A 48 -5.21 -3.31 -6.39
N LYS A 49 -4.17 -2.48 -6.46
CA LYS A 49 -3.09 -2.42 -5.47
C LYS A 49 -3.21 -1.11 -4.69
N LYS A 50 -2.92 -1.18 -3.40
CA LYS A 50 -2.72 -0.02 -2.53
C LYS A 50 -1.33 -0.12 -1.92
N TYR A 51 -0.69 1.02 -1.73
CA TYR A 51 0.61 1.08 -1.10
C TYR A 51 0.52 1.95 0.15
N SER A 52 1.32 1.63 1.15
CA SER A 52 1.59 2.58 2.24
C SER A 52 3.07 2.63 2.57
N VAL A 53 3.49 3.79 3.06
CA VAL A 53 4.86 4.05 3.53
C VAL A 53 4.74 4.61 4.93
N TYR A 54 5.42 3.94 5.85
CA TYR A 54 5.59 4.44 7.21
C TYR A 54 7.06 4.84 7.41
N ILE A 55 7.33 6.03 7.91
CA ILE A 55 8.67 6.52 8.23
C ILE A 55 8.76 6.61 9.75
N PRO A 56 9.29 5.58 10.45
CA PRO A 56 9.27 5.52 11.92
C PRO A 56 9.98 6.70 12.58
N HIS A 57 11.05 7.20 11.96
CA HIS A 57 11.87 8.27 12.54
C HIS A 57 11.09 9.58 12.73
N SER A 58 10.09 9.84 11.89
CA SER A 58 9.28 11.06 11.91
C SER A 58 7.81 10.79 12.17
N ASP A 59 7.46 9.54 12.51
CA ASP A 59 6.09 9.06 12.66
C ASP A 59 5.15 9.45 11.51
N GLU A 60 5.67 9.44 10.27
CA GLU A 60 4.87 9.81 9.11
C GLU A 60 4.31 8.58 8.43
N TYR A 61 3.05 8.67 8.04
CA TYR A 61 2.34 7.62 7.32
C TYR A 61 1.68 8.18 6.07
N PHE A 62 1.99 7.56 4.94
CA PHE A 62 1.40 7.87 3.64
C PHE A 62 0.75 6.63 3.06
N GLU A 63 -0.40 6.79 2.40
CA GLU A 63 -1.08 5.69 1.73
C GLU A 63 -1.69 6.12 0.40
N THR A 64 -1.83 5.16 -0.51
CA THR A 64 -2.53 5.32 -1.79
C THR A 64 -3.90 4.66 -1.69
N GLY A 65 -4.98 5.43 -1.88
CA GLY A 65 -6.35 4.90 -1.83
C GLY A 65 -7.41 5.83 -2.43
N LEU A 66 -8.65 5.34 -2.49
CA LEU A 66 -9.84 6.12 -2.85
C LEU A 66 -10.08 7.17 -1.75
N GLY A 67 -9.44 8.34 -1.88
CA GLY A 67 -9.57 9.47 -0.95
C GLY A 67 -8.26 9.99 -0.36
N SER A 68 -7.13 9.30 -0.54
CA SER A 68 -5.81 9.78 -0.11
C SER A 68 -4.81 9.58 -1.25
N SER A 69 -4.57 10.67 -1.98
CA SER A 69 -3.44 10.83 -2.90
C SER A 69 -2.36 11.70 -2.24
N ASN A 70 -2.23 11.61 -0.91
CA ASN A 70 -1.29 12.44 -0.15
C ASN A 70 0.14 11.86 -0.18
N MET A 71 0.37 10.76 -0.89
CA MET A 71 1.70 10.19 -1.04
C MET A 71 2.53 11.00 -2.05
N PRO A 72 3.69 11.55 -1.65
CA PRO A 72 4.63 12.19 -2.55
C PRO A 72 5.05 11.27 -3.71
N ALA A 73 5.30 11.86 -4.88
CA ALA A 73 5.62 11.12 -6.10
C ALA A 73 6.87 10.22 -5.94
N ASP A 74 7.88 10.69 -5.20
CA ASP A 74 9.11 9.93 -4.95
C ASP A 74 8.83 8.66 -4.13
N TYR A 75 8.03 8.77 -3.07
CA TYR A 75 7.63 7.62 -2.25
C TYR A 75 6.74 6.66 -3.03
N LEU A 76 5.85 7.20 -3.88
CA LEU A 76 5.03 6.39 -4.77
C LEU A 76 5.86 5.60 -5.78
N GLY A 77 6.95 6.18 -6.30
CA GLY A 77 7.90 5.49 -7.17
C GLY A 77 8.50 4.27 -6.48
N ILE A 78 9.05 4.46 -5.27
CA ILE A 78 9.62 3.38 -4.45
C ILE A 78 8.57 2.31 -4.12
N CYS A 79 7.34 2.71 -3.79
CA CYS A 79 6.24 1.79 -3.55
C CYS A 79 5.91 0.92 -4.75
N LYS A 80 5.88 1.50 -5.95
CA LYS A 80 5.60 0.77 -7.19
C LYS A 80 6.73 -0.20 -7.52
N GLU A 81 7.98 0.16 -7.23
CA GLU A 81 9.13 -0.75 -7.40
C GLU A 81 9.00 -1.98 -6.48
N VAL A 82 8.77 -1.77 -5.18
CA VAL A 82 8.50 -2.87 -4.24
C VAL A 82 7.27 -3.66 -4.69
N GLY A 83 6.21 -2.96 -5.09
CA GLY A 83 4.97 -3.52 -5.58
C GLY A 83 5.05 -4.34 -6.87
N ARG A 84 6.16 -4.32 -7.61
CA ARG A 84 6.38 -5.23 -8.74
C ARG A 84 6.73 -6.64 -8.28
N ASN A 85 7.28 -6.80 -7.08
CA ASN A 85 7.66 -8.09 -6.51
C ASN A 85 6.47 -8.84 -5.87
N TYR A 86 5.33 -8.16 -5.70
CA TYR A 86 4.13 -8.70 -5.03
C TYR A 86 2.88 -8.57 -5.89
#